data_AF-A0A2T5HFP1-F1
#
_entry.id   AF-A0A2T5HFP1-F1
#
_cell.length_a   1.000
_cell.length_b   1.000
_cell.length_c   1.000
_cell.angle_alpha   90.00
_cell.angle_beta   90.00
_cell.angle_gamma   90.00
#
_symmetry.space_group_name_H-M   'P 1'
#
loop_
_entity.id
_entity.type
_entity.pdbx_description
1 polymer ?
#
loop_
_entity_poly.entity_id
_entity_poly.type
_entity_poly.pdbx_seq_one_letter_code
_entity_poly.pdbx_strand_id
1 'polypeptide(L)' 'MSNSHPFYAGTYNGNDCYCMTADDRVKRVAEFNLEQCQAVLNLPGLQTTVRAAAERRIRKLSRASQ' A
#
# COMPACT_ATOMS: atom_id res chain seq x y z
N MET A 1 -11.03 9.59 13.71
CA MET A 1 -10.33 9.92 12.46
C MET A 1 -9.85 8.61 11.86
N SER A 2 -10.51 8.11 10.82
CA SER A 2 -10.06 6.94 10.08
C SER A 2 -8.85 7.35 9.25
N ASN A 3 -7.65 6.99 9.69
CA ASN A 3 -6.42 7.19 8.92
C ASN A 3 -6.48 6.35 7.64
N SER A 4 -7.02 6.92 6.57
CA SER A 4 -7.06 6.30 5.23
C SER A 4 -5.69 6.26 4.55
N HIS A 5 -4.59 6.42 5.30
CA HIS A 5 -3.26 6.31 4.74
C HIS A 5 -2.98 4.82 4.43
N PRO A 6 -2.67 4.45 3.17
CA PRO A 6 -2.51 3.04 2.80
C PRO A 6 -1.50 2.26 3.66
N PHE A 7 -0.46 2.93 4.17
CA PHE A 7 0.61 2.33 4.95
C PHE A 7 0.41 2.42 6.47
N TYR A 8 -0.78 2.78 6.93
CA TYR A 8 -1.10 2.72 8.36
C TYR A 8 -1.01 1.27 8.85
N ALA A 9 -0.18 1.05 9.88
CA ALA A 9 0.14 -0.26 10.42
C ALA A 9 -0.54 -0.51 11.79
N GLY A 10 -0.97 0.54 12.48
CA GLY A 10 -1.62 0.45 13.79
C GLY A 10 -1.21 1.60 14.71
N THR A 11 -1.56 1.49 15.99
CA THR A 11 -1.07 2.41 17.03
C THR A 11 -0.13 1.67 17.99
N TYR A 12 0.93 2.36 18.43
CA TYR A 12 1.84 1.90 19.47
C TYR A 12 2.00 2.98 20.53
N ASN A 13 1.68 2.64 21.78
CA ASN A 13 1.68 3.58 22.92
C ASN A 13 0.93 4.89 22.63
N GLY A 14 -0.22 4.80 21.96
CA GLY A 14 -1.04 5.96 21.58
C GLY A 14 -0.55 6.74 20.34
N ASN A 15 0.51 6.29 19.66
CA ASN A 15 1.04 6.94 18.46
C ASN A 15 0.76 6.11 17.21
N ASP A 16 0.33 6.78 16.14
CA ASP A 16 0.13 6.14 14.84
C ASP A 16 1.46 5.64 14.26
N CYS A 17 1.47 4.38 13.84
CA CYS A 17 2.60 3.71 13.23
C CYS A 17 2.33 3.42 11.76
N TYR A 18 3.36 3.60 10.93
CA TYR A 18 3.29 3.43 9.49
C TYR A 18 4.43 2.52 9.01
N CYS A 19 4.25 1.85 7.87
CA CYS A 19 5.32 1.07 7.24
C CYS A 19 6.51 2.00 6.89
N MET A 20 7.64 1.79 7.58
CA MET A 20 8.80 2.69 7.49
C MET A 20 9.71 2.39 6.30
N THR A 21 9.93 1.10 5.98
CA THR A 21 10.86 0.71 4.91
C THR A 21 10.15 0.47 3.57
N ALA A 22 10.91 0.55 2.48
CA ALA A 22 10.41 0.21 1.15
C ALA A 22 9.91 -1.25 1.10
N ASP A 23 10.65 -2.17 1.74
CA ASP A 23 10.31 -3.59 1.77
C ASP A 23 9.02 -3.86 2.56
N ASP A 24 8.82 -3.20 3.70
CA ASP A 24 7.57 -3.33 4.47
C ASP A 24 6.38 -2.80 3.66
N ARG A 25 6.56 -1.67 2.95
CA ARG A 25 5.54 -1.12 2.05
C ARG A 25 5.22 -2.09 0.91
N VAL A 26 6.23 -2.73 0.31
CA VAL A 26 6.04 -3.74 -0.75
C VAL A 26 5.29 -4.95 -0.22
N LYS A 27 5.65 -5.47 0.96
CA LYS A 27 4.94 -6.59 1.61
C LYS A 27 3.48 -6.22 1.88
N ARG A 28 3.24 -5.01 2.40
CA ARG A 28 1.89 -4.51 2.69
C ARG A 28 1.03 -4.36 1.44
N VAL A 29 1.61 -3.88 0.34
CA VAL A 29 0.94 -3.78 -0.97
C VAL A 29 0.47 -5.14 -1.50
N ALA A 30 1.15 -6.25 -1.15
CA ALA A 30 0.71 -7.58 -1.57
C ALA A 30 -0.68 -7.96 -1.01
N GLU A 31 -1.06 -7.40 0.14
CA GLU A 31 -2.33 -7.64 0.82
C GLU A 31 -3.45 -6.69 0.35
N PHE A 32 -3.11 -5.64 -0.40
CA PHE A 32 -4.08 -4.64 -0.82
C PHE A 32 -5.08 -5.16 -1.86
N ASN A 33 -6.28 -4.59 -1.78
CA ASN A 33 -7.29 -4.66 -2.82
C ASN A 33 -7.03 -3.61 -3.93
N LEU A 34 -7.87 -3.61 -4.97
CA LEU A 34 -7.68 -2.77 -6.15
C LEU A 34 -7.69 -1.26 -5.80
N GLU A 35 -8.65 -0.84 -4.99
CA GLU A 35 -8.83 0.55 -4.57
C GLU A 35 -7.63 1.04 -3.74
N GLN A 36 -7.17 0.23 -2.80
CA GLN A 36 -5.98 0.52 -1.99
C GLN A 36 -4.71 0.62 -2.86
N CYS A 37 -4.55 -0.25 -3.85
CA CYS A 37 -3.42 -0.14 -4.78
C CYS A 37 -3.49 1.16 -5.60
N GLN A 38 -4.67 1.56 -6.04
CA GLN A 38 -4.85 2.83 -6.77
C GLN A 38 -4.56 4.04 -5.88
N ALA A 39 -4.98 4.01 -4.61
CA ALA A 39 -4.68 5.04 -3.63
C ALA A 39 -3.17 5.19 -3.39
N VAL A 40 -2.43 4.08 -3.33
CA VAL A 40 -0.96 4.09 -3.21
C VAL A 40 -0.32 4.84 -4.38
N LEU A 41 -0.75 4.57 -5.62
CA LEU A 41 -0.18 5.18 -6.82
C LEU A 41 -0.37 6.71 -6.89
N ASN A 42 -1.37 7.23 -6.16
CA ASN A 42 -1.65 8.66 -6.04
C ASN A 42 -0.81 9.37 -4.95
N LEU A 43 -0.01 8.63 -4.16
CA LEU A 43 0.83 9.24 -3.13
C LEU A 43 2.03 10.01 -3.75
N PRO A 44 2.24 11.28 -3.38
CA PRO A 44 3.43 12.01 -3.81
C PRO A 44 4.69 11.40 -3.17
N GLY A 45 5.80 11.39 -3.90
CA GLY A 45 7.08 10.85 -3.39
C GLY A 45 7.09 9.32 -3.21
N LEU A 46 6.15 8.59 -3.81
CA LEU A 46 6.14 7.13 -3.76
C LEU A 46 7.42 6.55 -4.37
N GLN A 47 8.11 5.71 -3.60
CA GLN A 47 9.30 5.00 -4.05
C GLN A 47 8.98 4.11 -5.27
N THR A 48 9.91 4.06 -6.23
CA THR A 48 9.75 3.34 -7.49
C THR A 48 9.49 1.84 -7.29
N THR A 49 10.14 1.24 -6.29
CA THR A 49 9.93 -0.17 -5.91
C THR A 49 8.51 -0.45 -5.43
N VAL A 50 7.97 0.44 -4.60
CA VAL A 50 6.59 0.35 -4.07
C VAL A 50 5.56 0.60 -5.18
N ARG A 51 5.82 1.55 -6.09
CA ARG A 51 5.00 1.79 -7.29
C ARG A 51 4.89 0.53 -8.15
N ALA A 52 6.03 -0.08 -8.49
CA ALA A 52 6.07 -1.29 -9.30
C ALA A 52 5.32 -2.47 -8.64
N ALA A 53 5.42 -2.59 -7.32
CA ALA A 53 4.67 -3.59 -6.56
C ALA A 53 3.15 -3.37 -6.66
N ALA A 54 2.68 -2.12 -6.53
CA ALA A 54 1.25 -1.78 -6.62
C ALA A 54 0.70 -2.04 -8.03
N GLU A 55 1.40 -1.63 -9.08
CA GLU A 55 1.03 -1.91 -10.47
C GLU A 55 1.00 -3.43 -10.77
N ARG A 56 1.95 -4.19 -10.21
CA ARG A 56 1.96 -5.66 -10.35
C ARG A 56 0.76 -6.28 -9.64
N ARG A 57 0.39 -5.78 -8.46
CA ARG A 57 -0.77 -6.26 -7.70
C ARG A 57 -2.08 -5.98 -8.44
N ILE A 58 -2.26 -4.78 -8.99
CA ILE A 58 -3.40 -4.42 -9.84
C ILE A 58 -3.56 -5.41 -10.99
N ARG A 59 -2.49 -5.68 -11.74
CA ARG A 59 -2.50 -6.64 -12.86
C ARG A 59 -2.86 -8.07 -12.42
N LYS A 60 -2.45 -8.49 -11.22
CA LYS A 60 -2.83 -9.81 -10.68
C LYS A 60 -4.31 -9.85 -10.32
N LEU A 61 -4.81 -8.81 -9.67
CA LEU A 61 -6.22 -8.70 -9.30
C LEU A 61 -7.13 -8.65 -10.53
N SER A 62 -6.77 -7.88 -11.56
CA SER A 62 -7.56 -7.79 -12.79
C SER A 62 -7.65 -9.13 -13.53
N ARG A 63 -6.57 -9.92 -13.53
CA ARG A 63 -6.55 -11.26 -14.14
C ARG A 63 -7.31 -12.31 -13.33
N ALA A 64 -7.46 -12.12 -12.03
CA ALA A 64 -8.21 -13.03 -11.17
C ALA A 64 -9.73 -12.78 -11.22
N SER A 65 -10.15 -11.62 -11.70
CA SER A 65 -11.56 -11.24 -11.88
C SER A 65 -12.10 -11.50 -13.30
N GLN A 66 -11.30 -12.10 -14.19
CA GLN A 66 -11.71 -12.61 -15.51
C GLN A 66 -11.82 -14.13 -15.47
#